data_AF-A0A4R3U405-F1
#
_entry.id   AF-A0A4R3U405-F1
#
_cell.length_a   1.000
_cell.length_b   1.000
_cell.length_c   1.000
_cell.angle_alpha   90.00
_cell.angle_beta   90.00
_cell.angle_gamma   90.00
#
_symmetry.space_group_name_H-M   'P 1'
#
loop_
_entity.id
_entity.type
_entity.pdbx_description
1 polymer ?
#
loop_
_entity_poly.entity_id
_entity_poly.type
_entity_poly.pdbx_seq_one_letter_code
_entity_poly.pdbx_strand_id
1 'polypeptide(L)'
;MIGFLRKVPCPLPKCSRRRRGEEGFTLVEMLVVITIIGMIMALVGPRVLNYLSDSRVKAAKIQIQSFASALDLFYLDAGRFPTGSEGLGALAHPVSGTASWNGPYLKGGNVPNDPWGNPYVYKQPAERAPYEIRSLGADGQEGGTGTAADLVSGQN
;
A
#
# COMPACT_ATOMS: atom_id res chain seq x y z
N MET A 1 -34.86 68.05 45.40
CA MET A 1 -34.83 66.95 46.40
C MET A 1 -34.60 65.65 45.64
N ILE A 2 -33.85 64.70 46.21
CA ILE A 2 -33.32 63.45 45.61
C ILE A 2 -31.97 63.73 44.90
N GLY A 3 -30.79 63.47 45.46
CA GLY A 3 -30.42 62.42 46.41
C GLY A 3 -29.99 61.16 45.65
N PHE A 4 -28.80 61.15 45.04
CA PHE A 4 -28.26 59.94 44.43
C PHE A 4 -26.77 59.76 44.74
N LEU A 5 -26.56 59.09 45.87
CA LEU A 5 -25.50 58.16 46.24
C LEU A 5 -24.26 58.13 45.32
N ARG A 6 -23.17 58.69 45.83
CA ARG A 6 -21.79 58.38 45.42
C ARG A 6 -21.54 56.87 45.60
N LYS A 7 -21.35 56.14 44.49
CA LYS A 7 -20.81 54.78 44.50
C LYS A 7 -19.35 54.82 44.94
N VAL A 8 -19.07 54.23 46.10
CA VAL A 8 -17.72 53.94 46.60
C VAL A 8 -17.16 52.74 45.81
N PRO A 9 -15.96 52.83 45.23
CA PRO A 9 -15.28 51.65 44.67
C PRO A 9 -14.61 50.87 45.81
N CYS A 10 -15.13 49.68 46.12
CA CYS A 10 -14.41 48.73 46.96
C CYS A 10 -13.27 48.08 46.15
N PRO A 11 -12.02 48.10 46.62
CA PRO A 11 -10.96 47.29 46.02
C PRO A 11 -11.05 45.86 46.59
N LEU A 12 -11.36 44.89 45.73
CA LEU A 12 -11.32 43.48 46.12
C LEU A 12 -9.86 43.03 46.38
N PRO A 13 -9.61 42.23 47.43
CA PRO A 13 -8.29 41.67 47.68
C PRO A 13 -7.92 40.66 46.58
N LYS A 14 -6.73 40.83 45.99
CA LYS A 14 -6.13 39.88 45.03
C LYS A 14 -5.77 38.59 45.77
N CYS A 15 -6.52 37.52 45.51
CA CYS A 15 -6.17 36.18 45.96
C CYS A 15 -4.94 35.71 45.17
N SER A 16 -3.75 35.71 45.80
CA SER A 16 -2.52 35.27 45.14
C SER A 16 -2.56 33.75 44.94
N ARG A 17 -2.88 33.32 43.72
CA ARG A 17 -2.73 31.93 43.29
C ARG A 17 -1.23 31.60 43.35
N ARG A 18 -0.80 30.84 44.36
CA ARG A 18 0.55 30.23 44.35
C ARG A 18 0.63 29.38 43.09
N ARG A 19 1.44 29.81 42.11
CA ARG A 19 1.83 28.94 41.01
C ARG A 19 2.64 27.81 41.63
N ARG A 20 2.07 26.61 41.62
CA ARG A 20 2.82 25.39 41.89
C ARG A 20 3.91 25.36 40.82
N GLY A 21 5.18 25.28 41.24
CA GLY A 21 6.30 25.28 40.31
C GLY A 21 6.08 24.21 39.26
N GLU A 22 6.08 24.60 38.00
CA GLU A 22 6.21 23.67 36.89
C GLU A 22 7.65 23.17 36.95
N GLU A 23 7.85 22.01 37.56
CA GLU A 23 9.14 21.32 37.52
C GLU A 23 9.38 20.91 36.07
N GLY A 24 10.31 21.59 35.40
CA GLY A 24 10.69 21.30 34.03
C GLY A 24 11.41 19.97 33.93
N PHE A 25 11.08 19.18 32.90
CA PHE A 25 11.80 17.95 32.55
C PHE A 25 13.31 18.23 32.43
N THR A 26 14.12 17.38 33.07
CA THR A 26 15.57 17.49 32.96
C THR A 26 16.04 16.98 31.59
N LEU A 27 17.15 17.50 31.07
CA LEU A 27 17.74 17.00 29.81
C LEU A 27 18.06 15.50 29.87
N VAL A 28 18.44 15.01 31.05
CA VAL A 28 18.78 13.60 31.29
C VAL A 28 17.55 12.71 31.13
N GLU A 29 16.38 13.16 31.55
CA GLU A 29 15.13 12.41 31.45
C GLU A 29 14.73 12.17 29.99
N MET A 30 14.84 13.20 29.14
CA MET A 30 14.61 13.04 27.71
C MET A 30 15.67 12.17 27.05
N LEU A 31 16.95 12.24 27.49
CA LEU A 31 18.03 11.39 26.97
C LEU A 31 17.76 9.90 27.24
N VAL A 32 17.35 9.55 28.46
CA VAL A 32 17.02 8.16 28.80
C VAL A 32 15.83 7.66 27.97
N VAL A 33 14.79 8.48 27.80
CA VAL A 33 13.58 8.11 27.04
C VAL A 33 13.90 7.84 25.56
N ILE A 34 14.60 8.75 24.87
CA ILE A 34 14.94 8.55 23.45
C ILE A 34 15.88 7.36 23.25
N THR A 35 16.74 7.06 24.25
CA THR A 35 17.65 5.91 24.21
C THR A 35 16.86 4.60 24.28
N ILE A 36 15.89 4.49 25.18
CA ILE A 36 15.03 3.29 25.29
C ILE A 36 14.16 3.13 24.04
N ILE A 37 13.57 4.21 23.51
CA ILE A 37 12.78 4.16 22.27
C ILE A 37 13.67 3.73 21.09
N GLY A 38 14.87 4.30 20.96
CA GLY A 38 15.82 3.93 19.91
C GLY A 38 16.22 2.46 19.98
N MET A 39 16.46 1.94 21.19
CA MET A 39 16.79 0.53 21.40
C MET A 39 15.65 -0.42 20.98
N ILE A 40 14.40 -0.09 21.32
CA ILE A 40 13.23 -0.89 20.91
C ILE A 40 13.05 -0.83 19.39
N MET A 41 13.14 0.36 18.80
CA MET A 41 12.96 0.57 17.35
C MET A 41 13.99 -0.19 16.52
N ALA A 42 15.23 -0.32 17.01
CA ALA A 42 16.27 -1.11 16.34
C ALA A 42 15.90 -2.60 16.22
N LEU A 43 15.18 -3.16 17.20
CA LEU A 43 14.77 -4.57 17.20
C LEU A 43 13.45 -4.80 16.46
N VAL A 44 12.51 -3.88 16.56
CA VAL A 44 11.15 -4.03 16.02
C VAL A 44 11.04 -3.56 14.58
N GLY A 45 11.77 -2.50 14.21
CA GLY A 45 11.69 -1.87 12.88
C GLY A 45 11.85 -2.85 11.71
N PRO A 46 12.94 -3.64 11.64
CA PRO A 46 13.15 -4.59 10.55
C PRO A 46 12.05 -5.67 10.45
N ARG A 47 11.49 -6.11 11.58
CA ARG A 47 10.44 -7.15 11.60
C ARG A 47 9.14 -6.66 10.97
N VAL A 48 8.75 -5.42 11.26
CA VAL A 48 7.53 -4.82 10.68
C VAL A 48 7.68 -4.67 9.16
N LEU A 49 8.84 -4.20 8.70
CA LEU A 49 9.12 -4.07 7.27
C LEU A 49 9.09 -5.43 6.55
N ASN A 50 9.73 -6.46 7.12
CA ASN A 50 9.71 -7.81 6.55
C ASN A 50 8.28 -8.37 6.46
N TYR A 51 7.48 -8.24 7.52
CA TYR A 51 6.10 -8.72 7.52
C TYR A 51 5.23 -8.04 6.44
N LEU A 52 5.37 -6.72 6.29
CA LEU A 52 4.70 -5.98 5.22
C LEU A 52 5.16 -6.46 3.84
N SER A 53 6.45 -6.71 3.68
CA SER A 53 7.02 -7.15 2.41
C SER A 53 6.58 -8.55 2.00
N ASP A 54 6.54 -9.50 2.94
CA ASP A 54 6.02 -10.85 2.71
C ASP A 54 4.54 -10.83 2.33
N SER A 55 3.77 -9.94 2.97
CA SER A 55 2.35 -9.76 2.68
C SER A 55 2.14 -9.23 1.25
N ARG A 56 3.00 -8.30 0.79
CA ARG A 56 3.00 -7.82 -0.59
C ARG A 56 3.33 -8.93 -1.58
N VAL A 57 4.38 -9.71 -1.34
CA VAL A 57 4.73 -10.84 -2.21
C VAL A 57 3.57 -11.83 -2.34
N LYS A 58 2.91 -12.18 -1.24
CA LYS A 58 1.74 -13.06 -1.26
C LYS A 58 0.55 -12.45 -2.02
N ALA A 59 0.27 -11.17 -1.79
CA ALA A 59 -0.79 -10.46 -2.51
C ALA A 59 -0.54 -10.43 -4.02
N ALA A 60 0.70 -10.18 -4.45
CA ALA A 60 1.09 -10.22 -5.86
C ALA A 60 0.88 -11.61 -6.46
N LYS A 61 1.30 -12.68 -5.77
CA LYS A 61 1.07 -14.06 -6.21
C LYS A 61 -0.43 -14.37 -6.39
N ILE A 62 -1.27 -13.94 -5.45
CA ILE A 62 -2.73 -14.11 -5.55
C ILE A 62 -3.30 -13.34 -6.75
N GLN A 63 -2.83 -12.12 -7.00
CA GLN A 63 -3.24 -11.34 -8.17
C GLN A 63 -2.83 -12.00 -9.48
N ILE A 64 -1.58 -12.49 -9.58
CA ILE A 64 -1.10 -13.25 -10.75
C ILE A 64 -1.97 -14.49 -10.99
N GLN A 65 -2.31 -15.24 -9.94
CA GLN A 65 -3.20 -16.39 -10.06
C GLN A 65 -4.61 -15.98 -10.51
N SER A 66 -5.13 -14.84 -10.03
CA SER A 66 -6.42 -14.31 -10.50
C SER A 66 -6.37 -13.93 -11.98
N PHE A 67 -5.25 -13.38 -12.46
CA PHE A 67 -5.06 -13.09 -13.88
C PHE A 67 -4.95 -14.35 -14.72
N ALA A 68 -4.27 -15.39 -14.23
CA ALA A 68 -4.20 -16.68 -14.90
C ALA A 68 -5.61 -17.27 -15.12
N SER A 69 -6.45 -17.30 -14.07
CA SER A 69 -7.84 -17.75 -14.21
C SER A 69 -8.65 -16.89 -15.18
N ALA A 70 -8.44 -15.58 -15.21
CA ALA A 70 -9.11 -14.68 -16.14
C ALA A 70 -8.66 -14.90 -17.60
N LEU A 71 -7.38 -15.19 -17.81
CA LEU A 71 -6.83 -15.55 -19.13
C LEU A 71 -7.38 -16.89 -19.61
N ASP A 72 -7.57 -17.87 -18.71
CA ASP A 72 -8.18 -19.15 -19.06
C ASP A 72 -9.63 -18.95 -19.52
N LEU A 73 -10.42 -18.12 -18.82
CA LEU A 73 -11.78 -17.76 -19.24
C LEU A 73 -11.78 -17.04 -20.60
N PHE A 74 -10.88 -16.09 -20.79
CA PHE A 74 -10.73 -15.41 -22.08
C PHE A 74 -10.39 -16.40 -23.20
N TYR A 75 -9.53 -17.38 -22.95
CA TYR A 75 -9.20 -18.42 -23.93
C TYR A 75 -10.41 -19.29 -24.28
N LEU A 76 -11.28 -19.62 -23.32
CA LEU A 76 -12.52 -20.37 -23.59
C LEU A 76 -13.49 -19.61 -24.49
N ASP A 77 -13.55 -18.30 -24.34
CA ASP A 77 -14.48 -17.41 -25.07
C ASP A 77 -13.93 -16.98 -26.44
N ALA A 78 -12.66 -16.59 -26.49
CA ALA A 78 -11.99 -16.08 -27.69
C ALA A 78 -11.26 -17.15 -28.51
N GLY A 79 -11.00 -18.33 -27.93
CA GLY A 79 -10.19 -19.39 -28.53
C GLY A 79 -8.68 -19.08 -28.61
N ARG A 80 -8.22 -17.98 -28.02
CA ARG A 80 -6.82 -17.52 -28.04
C ARG A 80 -6.50 -16.71 -26.79
N PHE A 81 -5.22 -16.60 -26.44
CA PHE A 81 -4.77 -15.64 -25.43
C PHE A 81 -4.69 -14.22 -26.02
N PRO A 82 -4.74 -13.17 -25.17
CA PRO A 82 -4.47 -11.81 -25.59
C PRO A 82 -3.07 -11.68 -26.18
N THR A 83 -2.94 -10.91 -27.25
CA THR A 83 -1.65 -10.56 -27.85
C THR A 83 -0.85 -9.62 -26.96
N GLY A 84 0.46 -9.52 -27.18
CA GLY A 84 1.31 -8.57 -26.43
C GLY A 84 0.85 -7.11 -26.54
N SER A 85 0.20 -6.72 -27.65
CA SER A 85 -0.39 -5.39 -27.84
C SER A 85 -1.71 -5.18 -27.09
N GLU A 86 -2.52 -6.23 -26.95
CA GLU A 86 -3.77 -6.18 -26.18
C GLU A 86 -3.50 -6.24 -24.67
N GLY A 87 -2.50 -7.04 -24.28
CA GLY A 87 -2.05 -7.21 -22.90
C GLY A 87 -3.13 -7.69 -21.94
N LEU A 88 -2.94 -7.40 -20.66
CA LEU A 88 -3.96 -7.67 -19.62
C LEU A 88 -5.20 -6.77 -19.76
N GLY A 89 -5.14 -5.70 -20.57
CA GLY A 89 -6.28 -4.82 -20.84
C GLY A 89 -7.45 -5.56 -21.51
N ALA A 90 -7.16 -6.62 -22.28
CA ALA A 90 -8.19 -7.47 -22.89
C ALA A 90 -9.09 -8.20 -21.87
N LEU A 91 -8.62 -8.35 -20.63
CA LEU A 91 -9.39 -8.97 -19.56
C LEU A 91 -10.42 -8.01 -18.96
N ALA A 92 -10.16 -6.71 -19.07
CA ALA A 92 -11.01 -5.64 -18.55
C ALA A 92 -12.00 -5.11 -19.59
N HIS A 93 -11.56 -5.00 -20.85
CA HIS A 93 -12.33 -4.40 -21.93
C HIS A 93 -12.46 -5.33 -23.13
N PRO A 94 -13.57 -5.23 -23.90
CA PRO A 94 -13.71 -5.98 -25.13
C PRO A 94 -12.63 -5.57 -26.14
N VAL A 95 -11.98 -6.56 -26.73
CA VAL A 95 -11.02 -6.37 -27.83
C VAL A 95 -11.68 -6.64 -29.17
N SER A 96 -11.30 -5.91 -30.21
CA SER A 96 -11.86 -6.11 -31.55
C SER A 96 -11.39 -7.44 -32.14
N GLY A 97 -12.32 -8.21 -32.71
CA GLY A 97 -12.02 -9.49 -33.35
C GLY A 97 -12.11 -10.72 -32.44
N THR A 98 -12.71 -10.61 -31.26
CA THR A 98 -13.16 -11.77 -30.47
C THR A 98 -14.60 -12.12 -30.80
N ALA A 99 -14.86 -13.42 -30.99
CA ALA A 99 -16.16 -13.90 -31.45
C ALA A 99 -17.27 -13.76 -30.38
N SER A 100 -16.92 -13.92 -29.11
CA SER A 100 -17.87 -13.85 -27.99
C SER A 100 -17.16 -13.38 -26.74
N TRP A 101 -17.09 -12.07 -26.49
CA TRP A 101 -16.54 -11.54 -25.24
C TRP A 101 -17.62 -11.51 -24.17
N ASN A 102 -17.43 -12.24 -23.07
CA ASN A 102 -18.37 -12.33 -21.94
C ASN A 102 -17.83 -11.67 -20.66
N GLY A 103 -16.82 -10.80 -20.79
CA GLY A 103 -16.18 -10.11 -19.67
C GLY A 103 -17.06 -9.06 -18.98
N PRO A 104 -16.55 -8.37 -17.95
CA PRO A 104 -15.14 -8.33 -17.53
C PRO A 104 -14.70 -9.57 -16.73
N TYR A 105 -13.53 -10.11 -17.07
CA TYR A 105 -12.93 -11.26 -16.38
C TYR A 105 -12.19 -10.87 -15.09
N LEU A 106 -11.98 -9.57 -14.87
CA LEU A 106 -11.35 -9.01 -13.67
C LEU A 106 -12.38 -8.38 -12.75
N LYS A 107 -12.23 -8.65 -11.45
CA LYS A 107 -13.01 -7.99 -10.40
C LYS A 107 -12.67 -6.49 -10.40
N GLY A 108 -13.65 -5.65 -10.73
CA GLY A 108 -13.49 -4.19 -10.80
C GLY A 108 -13.23 -3.63 -12.19
N GLY A 109 -13.25 -4.46 -13.24
CA GLY A 109 -13.26 -4.02 -14.64
C GLY A 109 -12.01 -3.24 -15.09
N ASN A 110 -10.91 -3.35 -14.34
CA ASN A 110 -9.62 -2.74 -14.65
C ASN A 110 -8.50 -3.69 -14.22
N VAL A 111 -7.30 -3.52 -14.79
CA VAL A 111 -6.11 -4.26 -14.37
C VAL A 111 -5.51 -3.54 -13.14
N PRO A 112 -5.54 -4.13 -11.93
CA PRO A 112 -4.89 -3.54 -10.78
C PRO A 112 -3.37 -3.58 -10.93
N ASN A 113 -2.70 -2.58 -10.34
CA ASN A 113 -1.26 -2.59 -10.16
C ASN A 113 -0.86 -3.62 -9.11
N ASP A 114 0.42 -4.00 -9.13
CA ASP A 114 1.00 -4.84 -8.10
C ASP A 114 1.04 -4.14 -6.73
N PRO A 115 1.36 -4.87 -5.65
CA PRO A 115 1.40 -4.31 -4.28
C PRO A 115 2.44 -3.24 -4.02
N TRP A 116 3.35 -3.00 -4.97
CA TRP A 116 4.34 -1.91 -4.94
C TRP A 116 3.93 -0.73 -5.82
N GLY A 117 2.81 -0.85 -6.54
CA GLY A 117 2.25 0.19 -7.40
C GLY A 117 2.70 0.11 -8.85
N ASN A 118 3.46 -0.92 -9.22
CA ASN A 118 3.95 -1.11 -10.58
C ASN A 118 2.92 -1.89 -11.43
N PRO A 119 2.80 -1.60 -12.74
CA PRO A 119 1.95 -2.40 -13.62
C PRO A 119 2.54 -3.79 -13.83
N TYR A 120 1.68 -4.80 -13.97
CA TYR A 120 2.10 -6.14 -14.34
C TYR A 120 2.60 -6.18 -15.79
N VAL A 121 3.69 -6.90 -16.01
CA VAL A 121 4.26 -7.14 -17.33
C VAL A 121 3.67 -8.43 -17.88
N TYR A 122 3.06 -8.35 -19.06
CA TYR A 122 2.52 -9.50 -19.78
C TYR A 122 3.31 -9.74 -21.07
N LYS A 123 3.71 -10.99 -21.30
CA LYS A 123 4.44 -11.42 -22.51
C LYS A 123 3.75 -12.63 -23.15
N GLN A 124 3.50 -12.55 -24.46
CA GLN A 124 2.93 -13.62 -25.27
C GLN A 124 3.54 -13.54 -26.69
N PRO A 125 4.15 -14.61 -27.22
CA PRO A 125 4.43 -15.90 -26.55
C PRO A 125 5.48 -15.75 -25.45
N ALA A 126 5.41 -16.60 -24.41
CA ALA A 126 6.47 -16.72 -23.42
C ALA A 126 7.44 -17.84 -23.78
N GLU A 127 8.63 -17.82 -23.18
CA GLU A 127 9.72 -18.74 -23.53
C GLU A 127 9.45 -20.18 -23.11
N ARG A 128 8.71 -20.39 -22.01
CA ARG A 128 8.43 -21.71 -21.42
C ARG A 128 6.93 -22.03 -21.26
N ALA A 129 6.07 -21.10 -21.62
CA ALA A 129 4.63 -21.15 -21.37
C ALA A 129 3.87 -20.43 -22.49
N PRO A 130 2.56 -20.66 -22.68
CA PRO A 130 1.78 -19.92 -23.68
C PRO A 130 1.77 -18.41 -23.42
N TYR A 131 1.85 -18.00 -22.15
CA TYR A 131 1.98 -16.61 -21.71
C TYR A 131 2.81 -16.53 -20.43
N GLU A 132 3.35 -15.35 -20.13
CA GLU A 132 4.03 -15.04 -18.87
C GLU A 132 3.45 -13.75 -18.29
N ILE A 133 3.15 -13.76 -17.00
CA ILE A 133 2.81 -12.57 -16.22
C ILE A 133 3.90 -12.39 -15.17
N ARG A 134 4.46 -11.18 -15.08
CA ARG A 134 5.51 -10.81 -14.14
C ARG A 134 5.15 -9.55 -13.36
N SER A 135 5.44 -9.53 -12.06
CA SER A 135 5.63 -8.30 -11.28
C SER A 135 7.12 -8.09 -11.06
N LEU A 136 7.58 -6.85 -11.24
CA LEU A 136 8.98 -6.43 -11.09
C LEU A 136 9.36 -6.17 -9.62
N GLY A 137 8.55 -6.62 -8.66
CA GLY A 137 8.83 -6.46 -7.24
C GLY A 137 8.94 -5.00 -6.76
N ALA A 138 9.65 -4.83 -5.65
CA ALA A 138 9.77 -3.54 -4.95
C ALA A 138 10.63 -2.49 -5.66
N ASP A 139 11.58 -2.91 -6.49
CA ASP A 139 12.51 -2.03 -7.21
C ASP A 139 12.01 -1.67 -8.61
N GLY A 140 11.03 -2.41 -9.14
CA GLY A 140 10.43 -2.13 -10.44
C GLY A 140 11.39 -2.41 -11.60
N GLN A 141 12.40 -3.25 -11.38
CA GLN A 141 13.41 -3.61 -12.38
C GLN A 141 13.43 -5.13 -12.59
N GLU A 142 13.86 -5.57 -13.78
CA GLU A 142 14.03 -7.01 -14.02
C GLU A 142 15.16 -7.56 -13.14
N GLY A 143 14.90 -8.67 -12.44
CA GLY A 143 15.84 -9.35 -11.58
C GLY A 143 15.56 -9.13 -10.09
N GLY A 144 16.58 -8.73 -9.34
CA GLY A 144 16.49 -8.46 -7.90
C GLY A 144 16.56 -9.70 -7.00
N THR A 145 16.58 -9.46 -5.68
CA THR A 145 16.59 -10.50 -4.65
C THR A 145 15.64 -10.15 -3.51
N GLY A 146 15.16 -11.16 -2.78
CA GLY A 146 14.21 -10.97 -1.69
C GLY A 146 12.91 -10.32 -2.19
N THR A 147 12.60 -9.13 -1.69
CA THR A 147 11.37 -8.38 -2.01
C THR A 147 11.44 -7.62 -3.34
N ALA A 148 12.65 -7.44 -3.86
CA ALA A 148 12.92 -6.91 -5.18
C ALA A 148 12.95 -8.00 -6.25
N ALA A 149 12.80 -9.28 -5.86
CA ALA A 149 12.80 -10.36 -6.83
C ALA A 149 11.54 -10.33 -7.70
N ASP A 150 11.73 -10.51 -9.00
CA ASP A 150 10.66 -10.72 -9.96
C ASP A 150 9.74 -11.88 -9.55
N LEU A 151 8.43 -11.64 -9.58
CA LEU A 151 7.42 -12.65 -9.34
C LEU A 151 6.78 -13.06 -10.67
N VAL A 152 6.99 -14.32 -11.07
CA VAL A 152 6.56 -14.84 -12.37
C VAL A 152 5.46 -15.89 -12.20
N SER A 153 4.44 -15.86 -13.06
CA SER A 153 3.42 -16.90 -13.16
C SER A 153 4.07 -18.26 -13.44
N GLY A 154 3.87 -19.24 -12.55
CA GLY A 154 4.37 -20.61 -12.71
C GLY A 154 5.70 -20.94 -12.02
N GLN A 155 6.37 -19.98 -11.37
CA GLN A 155 7.44 -20.30 -10.40
C GLN A 155 6.80 -20.60 -9.04
N ASN A 156 6.79 -21.88 -8.67
CA ASN A 156 6.47 -22.32 -7.30
C ASN A 156 7.75 -22.46 -6.47
#